data_AF-A0A3P6GUP5-F1
#
_entry.id   AF-A0A3P6GUP5-F1
#
_cell.length_a   1.000
_cell.length_b   1.000
_cell.length_c   1.000
_cell.angle_alpha   90.00
_cell.angle_beta   90.00
_cell.angle_gamma   90.00
#
_symmetry.space_group_name_H-M   'P 1'
#
loop_
_entity.id
_entity.type
_entity.pdbx_description
1 polymer ?
#
loop_
_entity_poly.entity_id
_entity_poly.type
_entity_poly.pdbx_seq_one_letter_code
_entity_poly.pdbx_strand_id
1 'polypeptide(L)' 'MDVTVPEPLPTDSPLLKLPNCFILPHIGSATSETRRLMAERTIDNLIAAISDPPQPMPSELKP' A
#
# COMPACT_ATOMS: atom_id res chain seq x y z
N MET A 1 2.49 -0.07 -16.60
CA MET A 1 2.92 0.80 -15.47
C MET A 1 1.87 0.68 -14.39
N ASP A 2 2.29 0.45 -13.15
CA ASP A 2 1.39 0.22 -12.01
C ASP A 2 1.19 1.46 -11.13
N VAL A 3 2.14 2.39 -11.14
CA VAL A 3 2.11 3.63 -10.35
C VAL A 3 1.94 4.82 -11.28
N THR A 4 1.16 5.81 -10.87
CA THR A 4 0.95 7.06 -11.62
C THR A 4 1.00 8.27 -10.68
N VAL A 5 1.12 9.48 -11.21
CA VAL A 5 0.94 10.70 -10.41
C VAL A 5 0.03 11.66 -11.19
N PRO A 6 -1.12 12.08 -10.63
CA PRO A 6 -1.69 11.69 -9.33
C PRO A 6 -2.33 10.29 -9.34
N GLU A 7 -2.72 9.80 -8.17
CA GLU A 7 -3.54 8.59 -8.01
C GLU A 7 -4.86 8.92 -7.27
N PRO A 8 -6.03 8.47 -7.78
CA PRO A 8 -6.25 7.70 -9.00
C PRO A 8 -5.91 8.49 -10.29
N LEU A 9 -5.55 7.78 -11.36
CA LEU A 9 -5.24 8.42 -12.64
C LEU A 9 -6.51 9.12 -13.21
N PRO A 10 -6.43 10.40 -13.62
CA PRO A 10 -7.54 11.09 -14.27
C PRO A 10 -7.98 10.38 -15.57
N THR A 11 -9.29 10.30 -15.81
CA THR A 11 -9.87 9.57 -16.95
C THR A 11 -9.55 10.18 -18.31
N ASP A 12 -9.17 11.45 -18.35
CA ASP A 12 -8.74 12.17 -19.55
C ASP A 12 -7.23 12.12 -19.80
N SER A 13 -6.48 11.40 -18.95
CA SER A 13 -5.03 11.31 -19.01
C SER A 13 -4.50 10.84 -20.38
N PRO A 14 -3.46 11.49 -20.93
CA PRO A 14 -2.81 11.05 -22.17
C PRO A 14 -2.26 9.62 -22.09
N LEU A 15 -1.90 9.15 -20.89
CA LEU A 15 -1.33 7.81 -20.68
C LEU A 15 -2.30 6.70 -21.09
N LEU A 16 -3.62 6.92 -20.94
CA LEU A 16 -4.66 5.98 -21.37
C LEU A 16 -4.82 5.90 -22.90
N LYS A 17 -4.21 6.82 -23.65
CA LYS A 17 -4.28 6.89 -25.13
C LYS A 17 -3.04 6.33 -25.82
N LEU A 18 -2.00 5.98 -25.05
CA LEU A 18 -0.75 5.47 -25.63
C LEU A 18 -0.93 4.01 -26.09
N PRO A 19 -0.63 3.68 -27.36
CA PRO A 19 -0.85 2.34 -27.91
C PRO A 19 0.13 1.28 -27.38
N ASN A 20 1.21 1.70 -26.74
CA ASN A 20 2.29 0.88 -26.23
C ASN A 20 2.40 0.91 -24.70
N CYS A 21 1.35 1.38 -24.01
CA CYS A 21 1.34 1.46 -22.56
C CYS A 21 0.13 0.72 -21.98
N PHE A 22 0.39 -0.25 -21.11
CA PHE A 22 -0.64 -0.90 -20.30
C PHE A 22 -0.63 -0.32 -18.89
N ILE A 23 -1.70 0.35 -18.47
CA ILE A 23 -1.81 1.00 -17.16
C ILE A 23 -2.60 0.10 -16.21
N LEU A 24 -2.06 -0.10 -15.01
CA LEU A 24 -2.69 -0.85 -13.92
C LEU A 24 -3.03 0.11 -12.75
N PRO A 25 -4.09 -0.14 -11.98
CA PRO A 25 -4.52 0.75 -10.91
C PRO A 25 -3.80 0.48 -9.57
N HIS A 26 -2.47 0.61 -9.54
CA HIS A 26 -1.64 0.39 -8.34
C HIS A 26 -1.94 -0.92 -7.60
N ILE A 27 -1.87 -2.02 -8.34
CA ILE A 27 -2.21 -3.36 -7.84
C ILE A 27 -0.98 -4.26 -7.63
N GLY A 28 0.24 -3.73 -7.72
CA GLY A 28 1.47 -4.49 -7.53
C GLY A 28 1.55 -5.24 -6.20
N SER A 29 1.02 -4.66 -5.11
CA SER A 29 0.93 -5.29 -3.78
C SER A 29 -0.46 -5.87 -3.48
N ALA A 30 -1.42 -5.74 -4.41
CA ALA A 30 -2.83 -6.02 -4.19
C ALA A 30 -3.18 -7.50 -4.31
N THR A 31 -2.40 -8.40 -3.72
CA THR A 31 -2.73 -9.83 -3.60
C THR A 31 -3.42 -10.09 -2.26
N SER A 32 -4.22 -11.17 -2.16
CA SER A 32 -4.85 -11.57 -0.89
C SER A 32 -3.81 -11.92 0.18
N GLU A 33 -2.71 -12.56 -0.22
CA GLU A 33 -1.61 -12.92 0.67
C GLU A 33 -0.90 -11.69 1.24
N THR A 34 -0.47 -10.77 0.37
CA THR A 34 0.22 -9.54 0.80
C THR A 34 -0.69 -8.69 1.68
N ARG A 35 -1.98 -8.56 1.33
CA ARG A 35 -2.95 -7.83 2.16
C ARG A 35 -3.15 -8.46 3.55
N ARG A 36 -3.20 -9.78 3.64
CA ARG A 36 -3.27 -10.49 4.94
C ARG A 36 -2.04 -10.17 5.79
N LEU A 37 -0.84 -10.28 5.22
CA LEU A 37 0.41 -10.00 5.93
C LEU A 37 0.54 -8.54 6.36
N MET A 38 0.08 -7.59 5.53
CA MET A 38 0.03 -6.17 5.90
C MET A 38 -0.93 -5.93 7.07
N ALA A 39 -2.12 -6.54 7.02
CA ALA A 39 -3.11 -6.42 8.11
C ALA A 39 -2.57 -7.01 9.42
N GLU A 40 -1.93 -8.18 9.38
CA GLU A 40 -1.27 -8.80 10.54
C GLU A 40 -0.23 -7.86 11.16
N ARG A 41 0.67 -7.30 10.35
CA ARG A 41 1.67 -6.32 10.84
C ARG A 41 1.03 -5.08 11.46
N THR A 42 -0.06 -4.58 10.88
CA THR A 42 -0.80 -3.44 11.45
C THR A 42 -1.41 -3.80 12.81
N ILE A 43 -1.98 -5.00 12.94
CA ILE A 43 -2.55 -5.50 14.19
C ILE A 43 -1.46 -5.65 15.26
N ASP A 44 -0.32 -6.24 14.92
CA ASP A 44 0.80 -6.43 15.85
C ASP A 44 1.31 -5.09 16.39
N ASN A 45 1.48 -4.10 15.52
CA ASN A 45 1.85 -2.73 15.92
C ASN A 45 0.77 -2.10 16.82
N LEU A 46 -0.51 -2.26 16.48
CA LEU A 46 -1.61 -1.72 17.27
C LEU A 46 -1.62 -2.30 18.70
N ILE A 47 -1.51 -3.63 18.82
CA ILE A 47 -1.45 -4.33 20.11
C ILE A 47 -0.27 -3.82 20.94
N ALA A 48 0.91 -3.68 20.33
CA ALA A 48 2.11 -3.17 21.01
C ALA A 48 1.88 -1.74 21.55
N ALA A 49 1.26 -0.88 20.74
CA ALA A 49 1.02 0.51 21.12
C ALA A 49 -0.01 0.69 22.25
N ILE A 50 -1.05 -0.14 22.32
CA ILE A 50 -2.14 -0.02 23.32
C ILE A 50 -1.91 -0.83 24.59
N SER A 51 -0.86 -1.65 24.64
CA SER A 51 -0.51 -2.43 25.83
C SER A 51 -0.12 -1.52 27.00
N ASP A 52 -0.27 -2.00 28.23
CA ASP A 52 0.19 -1.30 29.44
C ASP A 52 1.15 -2.20 30.26
N PRO A 53 2.46 -1.88 30.32
CA PRO A 53 3.11 -0.76 29.64
C PRO A 53 3.17 -0.97 28.12
N PRO A 54 3.21 0.12 27.32
CA PRO A 54 3.38 0.04 25.87
C PRO A 54 4.63 -0.75 25.49
N GLN A 55 4.52 -1.55 24.44
CA GLN A 55 5.60 -2.37 23.91
C GLN A 55 6.17 -1.73 22.63
N PRO A 56 7.44 -2.01 22.28
CA PRO A 56 8.01 -1.58 21.01
C PRO A 56 7.20 -2.12 19.82
N MET A 57 6.84 -1.25 18.88
CA MET A 57 6.13 -1.66 17.67
C MET A 57 7.09 -2.43 16.73
N PRO A 58 6.77 -3.68 16.35
CA PRO A 58 7.68 -4.52 15.56
C PRO A 58 7.99 -3.97 14.15
N SER A 59 7.12 -3.12 13.60
CA SER A 59 7.31 -2.49 12.28
C SER A 59 7.30 -0.96 12.36
N GLU A 60 7.89 -0.38 13.40
CA GLU A 60 8.09 1.07 13.50
C GLU A 60 9.02 1.59 12.39
N LEU A 61 8.60 2.66 11.71
CA LEU A 61 9.48 3.39 10.78
C LEU A 61 10.38 4.31 11.61
N LYS A 62 11.68 4.02 11.58
CA LYS A 62 12.69 4.89 12.20
C LYS A 62 13.05 6.02 11.21
N PRO A 63 13.30 7.24 11.72
CA PRO A 63 13.69 8.38 10.90
C PRO A 63 15.02 8.16 10.17
#